data_AF-A0A945B1Z6-F1
#
_entry.id   AF-A0A945B1Z6-F1
#
_cell.length_a   1.000
_cell.length_b   1.000
_cell.length_c   1.000
_cell.angle_alpha   90.00
_cell.angle_beta   90.00
_cell.angle_gamma   90.00
#
_symmetry.space_group_name_H-M   'P 1'
#
loop_
_entity.id
_entity.type
_entity.pdbx_description
1 polymer ?
#
loop_
_entity_poly.entity_id
_entity_poly.type
_entity_poly.pdbx_seq_one_letter_code
_entity_poly.pdbx_strand_id
1 'polypeptide(L)'
;MPKQSLSCTIRRPERADKVNQIGMTQADKEQDKQRINPLIWVSIIVIGLIFFIFVGSDRGGVKTETLQLEDQQDTTVEQEVAVESSEGQIDRELLVPPGVRAREYIGELRQKGKPYPLEELMAKASTYATEGSLADAHLAFFFAAREGHIEAMMMMAEMSDPTLFQSENNLLDKADPVQAYKWYQLALSSGFEPAQPRLDNLYQWAMAEAKYGNADAQQLLLNFN
;
A
#
# COMPACT_ATOMS: atom_id res chain seq x y z
N MET A 1 -24.27 -37.22 -65.89
CA MET A 1 -23.50 -37.05 -67.14
C MET A 1 -23.58 -35.58 -67.58
N PRO A 2 -22.48 -34.98 -68.07
CA PRO A 2 -22.27 -33.53 -68.07
C PRO A 2 -22.65 -32.87 -69.41
N LYS A 3 -22.98 -31.57 -69.39
CA LYS A 3 -22.71 -30.69 -70.54
C LYS A 3 -22.18 -29.35 -70.06
N GLN A 4 -20.96 -29.10 -70.52
CA GLN A 4 -20.19 -27.86 -70.45
C GLN A 4 -20.83 -26.82 -71.38
N SER A 5 -20.67 -25.54 -71.06
CA SER A 5 -20.69 -24.46 -72.05
C SER A 5 -19.45 -23.61 -71.88
N LEU A 6 -18.71 -23.47 -72.97
CA LEU A 6 -17.40 -22.85 -73.11
C LEU A 6 -17.54 -21.51 -73.85
N SER A 7 -16.64 -20.59 -73.47
CA SER A 7 -15.93 -19.62 -74.34
C SER A 7 -16.64 -18.39 -74.90
N CYS A 8 -16.03 -17.20 -74.71
CA CYS A 8 -15.32 -16.39 -75.74
C CYS A 8 -14.98 -14.99 -75.17
N THR A 9 -13.70 -14.60 -75.01
CA THR A 9 -12.84 -13.84 -75.96
C THR A 9 -12.87 -12.33 -75.67
N ILE A 10 -11.73 -11.64 -75.46
CA ILE A 10 -10.93 -10.85 -76.43
C ILE A 10 -9.64 -10.41 -75.66
N ARG A 11 -8.39 -10.89 -75.92
CA ARG A 11 -7.29 -10.42 -76.84
C ARG A 11 -7.09 -8.88 -76.87
N ARG A 12 -5.92 -8.21 -76.79
CA ARG A 12 -4.44 -8.42 -77.00
C ARG A 12 -3.80 -7.00 -76.80
N PRO A 13 -2.58 -6.62 -77.28
CA PRO A 13 -1.16 -7.08 -77.18
C PRO A 13 -0.28 -6.07 -76.37
N GLU A 14 0.85 -6.42 -75.75
CA GLU A 14 2.22 -6.72 -76.27
C GLU A 14 3.02 -5.49 -76.78
N ARG A 15 4.19 -5.21 -76.15
CA ARG A 15 5.54 -5.06 -76.76
C ARG A 15 6.46 -4.22 -75.84
N ALA A 16 7.44 -4.80 -75.14
CA ALA A 16 8.84 -5.05 -75.56
C ALA A 16 9.64 -3.74 -75.72
N ASP A 17 10.92 -3.56 -75.40
CA ASP A 17 12.06 -4.32 -74.90
C ASP A 17 13.11 -3.23 -74.57
N LYS A 18 14.01 -3.45 -73.60
CA LYS A 18 15.47 -3.36 -73.81
C LYS A 18 16.25 -3.30 -72.49
N VAL A 19 17.09 -4.32 -72.39
CA VAL A 19 18.33 -4.44 -71.62
C VAL A 19 19.31 -3.34 -72.01
N ASN A 20 19.96 -2.65 -71.04
CA ASN A 20 21.42 -2.55 -71.03
C ASN A 20 21.99 -2.05 -69.69
N GLN A 21 23.17 -2.56 -69.37
CA GLN A 21 23.99 -2.34 -68.19
C GLN A 21 24.74 -0.99 -68.21
N ILE A 22 25.41 -0.72 -67.06
CA ILE A 22 26.67 0.04 -66.83
C ILE A 22 26.48 1.39 -66.11
N GLY A 23 27.14 1.53 -64.96
CA GLY A 23 27.51 2.84 -64.40
C GLY A 23 27.54 2.90 -62.87
N MET A 24 28.69 2.60 -62.27
CA MET A 24 29.02 3.00 -60.90
C MET A 24 29.12 4.53 -60.77
N THR A 25 28.58 5.12 -59.71
CA THR A 25 29.18 6.27 -59.02
C THR A 25 28.78 6.25 -57.54
N GLN A 26 29.79 6.17 -56.68
CA GLN A 26 29.71 6.44 -55.24
C GLN A 26 29.40 7.92 -54.98
N ALA A 27 28.96 8.17 -53.73
CA ALA A 27 28.88 9.45 -53.02
C ALA A 27 27.65 10.32 -53.33
N ASP A 28 26.66 10.30 -52.43
CA ASP A 28 26.58 11.36 -51.42
C ASP A 28 25.43 11.14 -50.40
N LYS A 29 25.81 11.28 -49.13
CA LYS A 29 25.01 11.79 -48.00
C LYS A 29 24.00 10.85 -47.33
N GLU A 30 24.57 10.03 -46.44
CA GLU A 30 24.41 10.21 -45.00
C GLU A 30 22.97 10.40 -44.50
N GLN A 31 22.30 9.29 -44.25
CA GLN A 31 21.30 9.19 -43.20
C GLN A 31 21.56 7.91 -42.42
N ASP A 32 22.49 7.99 -41.46
CA ASP A 32 22.60 7.00 -40.38
C ASP A 32 21.35 7.16 -39.49
N LYS A 33 20.22 6.64 -39.97
CA LYS A 33 19.06 6.39 -39.13
C LYS A 33 19.39 5.15 -38.32
N GLN A 34 20.19 5.34 -37.27
CA GLN A 34 20.42 4.33 -36.25
C GLN A 34 19.05 3.80 -35.85
N ARG A 35 18.77 2.56 -36.25
CA ARG A 35 17.60 1.83 -35.80
C ARG A 35 17.88 1.47 -34.35
N ILE A 36 17.62 2.42 -33.45
CA ILE A 36 17.72 2.18 -32.03
C ILE A 36 16.70 1.10 -31.72
N ASN A 37 17.18 -0.09 -31.40
CA ASN A 37 16.33 -1.23 -31.11
C ASN A 37 15.43 -0.85 -29.92
N PRO A 38 14.10 -1.02 -30.01
CA PRO A 38 13.19 -0.63 -28.93
C PRO A 38 13.53 -1.34 -27.62
N LEU A 39 14.12 -2.54 -27.71
CA LEU A 39 14.61 -3.31 -26.57
C LEU A 39 15.75 -2.61 -25.80
N ILE A 40 16.62 -1.86 -26.48
CA ILE A 40 17.69 -1.09 -25.83
C ILE A 40 17.08 0.08 -25.04
N TRP A 41 16.07 0.73 -25.59
CA TRP A 41 15.38 1.84 -24.92
C TRP A 41 14.60 1.37 -23.68
N VAL A 42 13.93 0.22 -23.78
CA VAL A 42 13.26 -0.41 -22.62
C VAL A 42 14.27 -0.79 -21.53
N SER A 43 15.44 -1.32 -21.91
CA SER A 43 16.49 -1.65 -20.94
C SER A 43 17.01 -0.42 -20.19
N ILE A 44 17.20 0.72 -20.88
CA ILE A 44 17.62 1.98 -20.24
C ILE A 44 16.55 2.49 -19.25
N ILE A 45 15.26 2.41 -19.63
CA ILE A 45 14.15 2.81 -18.74
C ILE A 45 14.12 1.96 -17.48
N VAL A 46 14.22 0.64 -17.62
CA VAL A 46 14.17 -0.28 -16.47
C VAL A 46 15.36 -0.06 -15.54
N ILE A 47 16.56 0.11 -16.08
CA ILE A 47 17.77 0.40 -15.28
C ILE A 47 17.63 1.75 -14.57
N GLY A 48 17.09 2.78 -15.25
CA GLY A 48 16.82 4.08 -14.65
C GLY A 48 15.78 4.02 -13.52
N LEU A 49 14.74 3.20 -13.66
CA LEU A 49 13.70 3.02 -12.64
C LEU A 49 14.24 2.32 -11.39
N ILE A 50 15.09 1.30 -11.59
CA ILE A 50 15.80 0.63 -10.48
C ILE A 50 16.73 1.63 -9.78
N PHE A 51 17.52 2.41 -10.54
CA PHE A 51 18.37 3.45 -9.96
C PHE A 51 17.56 4.52 -9.22
N PHE A 52 16.40 4.93 -9.74
CA PHE A 52 15.53 5.92 -9.09
C PHE A 52 14.99 5.43 -7.75
N ILE A 53 14.57 4.16 -7.66
CA ILE A 53 14.11 3.56 -6.41
C ILE A 53 15.24 3.49 -5.37
N PHE A 54 16.46 3.13 -5.81
CA PHE A 54 17.61 2.96 -4.91
C PHE A 54 18.33 4.27 -4.55
N VAL A 55 18.38 5.27 -5.43
CA VAL A 55 19.03 6.58 -5.17
C VAL A 55 18.07 7.60 -4.57
N GLY A 56 16.76 7.47 -4.81
CA GLY A 56 15.74 8.37 -4.25
C GLY A 56 15.36 8.09 -2.79
N SER A 57 15.91 7.04 -2.17
CA SER A 57 15.50 6.58 -0.84
C SER A 57 16.47 6.92 0.29
N ASP A 58 17.42 7.83 0.10
CA ASP A 58 18.26 8.29 1.21
C ASP A 58 18.50 9.80 1.26
N ARG A 59 18.08 10.38 2.40
CA ARG A 59 18.56 11.62 3.06
C ARG A 59 17.97 12.97 2.64
N GLY A 60 16.77 13.24 3.14
CA GLY A 60 16.31 14.59 3.50
C GLY A 60 16.67 14.95 4.95
N GLY A 61 17.95 14.89 5.32
CA GLY A 61 18.45 15.48 6.56
C GLY A 61 18.59 16.99 6.37
N VAL A 62 17.74 17.78 7.02
CA VAL A 62 17.83 19.24 7.04
C VAL A 62 19.12 19.62 7.76
N LYS A 63 20.10 20.11 6.99
CA LYS A 63 21.35 20.65 7.51
C LYS A 63 21.11 22.07 7.97
N THR A 64 21.42 22.29 9.24
CA THR A 64 21.82 23.55 9.85
C THR A 64 22.73 24.34 8.90
N GLU A 65 22.25 25.49 8.42
CA GLU A 65 23.10 26.55 7.88
C GLU A 65 23.27 27.61 8.96
N THR A 66 24.41 27.50 9.65
CA THR A 66 25.08 28.58 10.35
C THR A 66 25.44 29.67 9.35
N LEU A 67 24.78 30.82 9.45
CA LEU A 67 25.28 32.09 8.93
C LEU A 67 25.66 32.95 10.14
N GLN A 68 26.96 32.99 10.43
CA GLN A 68 27.59 34.05 11.22
C GLN A 68 27.92 35.20 10.28
N LEU A 69 27.51 36.41 10.66
CA LEU A 69 28.13 37.69 10.29
C LEU A 69 28.06 38.59 11.54
N GLU A 70 29.24 39.09 11.93
CA GLU A 70 29.59 40.01 13.03
C GLU A 70 28.85 41.39 12.89
N ASP A 71 28.79 42.37 13.80
CA ASP A 71 29.64 42.84 14.92
C ASP A 71 28.86 43.94 15.72
N GLN A 72 29.22 44.16 17.00
CA GLN A 72 29.10 45.41 17.81
C GLN A 72 27.71 46.03 18.12
N GLN A 73 27.37 46.56 19.31
CA GLN A 73 28.11 47.03 20.48
C GLN A 73 27.15 47.18 21.68
N ASP A 74 27.69 46.97 22.87
CA ASP A 74 27.21 47.25 24.23
C ASP A 74 26.51 48.62 24.41
N THR A 75 25.42 48.68 25.21
CA THR A 75 25.17 49.65 26.30
C THR A 75 23.84 49.33 27.02
N THR A 76 23.93 49.04 28.32
CA THR A 76 22.86 49.03 29.33
C THR A 76 22.22 50.40 29.58
N VAL A 77 20.88 50.50 29.62
CA VAL A 77 20.12 51.32 30.61
C VAL A 77 18.77 50.63 30.89
N GLU A 78 18.50 50.40 32.17
CA GLU A 78 17.27 49.88 32.76
C GLU A 78 16.09 50.86 32.60
N GLN A 79 14.88 50.38 32.26
CA GLN A 79 13.66 50.80 32.95
C GLN A 79 12.47 49.85 32.67
N GLU A 80 12.26 48.95 33.63
CA GLU A 80 10.98 48.58 34.27
C GLU A 80 9.67 49.11 33.65
N VAL A 81 8.83 48.20 33.13
CA VAL A 81 7.41 48.11 33.52
C VAL A 81 6.99 46.64 33.54
N ALA A 82 6.62 46.20 34.74
CA ALA A 82 6.08 44.89 35.06
C ALA A 82 4.78 44.57 34.31
N VAL A 83 4.68 43.35 33.79
CA VAL A 83 3.49 42.49 33.99
C VAL A 83 3.99 41.05 34.14
N GLU A 84 4.41 40.71 35.36
CA GLU A 84 4.49 39.33 35.80
C GLU A 84 3.15 38.99 36.42
N SER A 85 2.41 38.06 35.82
CA SER A 85 1.85 36.91 36.53
C SER A 85 1.00 36.05 35.60
N SER A 86 1.21 34.74 35.81
CA SER A 86 0.17 33.72 35.75
C SER A 86 -0.06 33.01 34.41
N GLU A 87 0.75 31.96 34.24
CA GLU A 87 0.25 30.61 33.94
C GLU A 87 -0.56 30.42 32.66
N GLY A 88 0.19 30.11 31.61
CA GLY A 88 -0.32 29.43 30.43
C GLY A 88 0.77 28.64 29.71
N GLN A 89 1.84 28.25 30.41
CA GLN A 89 2.67 27.14 29.98
C GLN A 89 1.83 25.89 30.24
N ILE A 90 0.82 25.67 29.39
CA ILE A 90 0.18 24.37 29.30
C ILE A 90 1.31 23.45 28.94
N ASP A 91 1.71 22.67 29.92
CA ASP A 91 2.64 21.59 29.79
C ASP A 91 2.27 20.82 28.53
N ARG A 92 3.05 21.00 27.46
CA ARG A 92 3.17 20.02 26.37
C ARG A 92 3.90 18.80 26.92
N GLU A 93 3.42 18.30 28.05
CA GLU A 93 3.80 17.06 28.70
C GLU A 93 3.30 15.96 27.78
N LEU A 94 4.11 15.72 26.76
CA LEU A 94 4.16 14.59 25.84
C LEU A 94 2.83 13.84 25.67
N LEU A 95 1.92 14.42 24.89
CA LEU A 95 0.87 13.63 24.24
C LEU A 95 1.59 12.63 23.31
N VAL A 96 1.84 11.42 23.79
CA VAL A 96 2.43 10.35 22.98
C VAL A 96 1.49 10.13 21.79
N PRO A 97 1.95 10.29 20.54
CA PRO A 97 1.08 10.11 19.38
C PRO A 97 0.49 8.67 19.35
N PRO A 98 -0.77 8.49 18.93
CA PRO A 98 -1.39 7.16 18.89
C PRO A 98 -0.57 6.15 18.09
N GLY A 99 -0.39 4.94 18.62
CA GLY A 99 0.32 3.86 17.94
C GLY A 99 1.84 3.86 18.11
N VAL A 100 2.45 4.88 18.74
CA VAL A 100 3.90 4.96 18.91
C VAL A 100 4.42 3.84 19.83
N ARG A 101 3.75 3.58 20.95
CA ARG A 101 4.20 2.58 21.94
C ARG A 101 4.22 1.18 21.33
N ALA A 102 3.19 0.84 20.56
CA ALA A 102 3.15 -0.45 19.86
C ALA A 102 4.23 -0.54 18.78
N ARG A 103 4.50 0.53 18.01
CA ARG A 103 5.57 0.54 16.99
C ARG A 103 6.95 0.35 17.60
N GLU A 104 7.22 1.01 18.72
CA GLU A 104 8.48 0.88 19.45
C GLU A 104 8.66 -0.56 19.94
N TYR A 105 7.67 -1.11 20.63
CA TYR A 105 7.74 -2.48 21.13
C TYR A 105 7.87 -3.52 19.99
N ILE A 106 7.09 -3.39 18.91
CA ILE A 106 7.25 -4.24 17.71
C ILE A 106 8.64 -4.07 17.10
N GLY A 107 9.19 -2.86 17.12
CA GLY A 107 10.56 -2.57 16.68
C GLY A 107 11.60 -3.35 17.48
N GLU A 108 11.46 -3.39 18.82
CA GLU A 108 12.31 -4.20 19.69
C GLU A 108 12.19 -5.70 19.40
N LEU A 109 10.96 -6.20 19.18
CA LEU A 109 10.75 -7.61 18.81
C LEU A 109 11.44 -7.95 17.49
N ARG A 110 11.35 -7.06 16.48
CA ARG A 110 12.04 -7.23 15.20
C ARG A 110 13.56 -7.28 15.34
N GLN A 111 14.13 -6.49 16.24
CA GLN A 111 15.58 -6.52 16.51
C GLN A 111 16.01 -7.82 17.18
N LYS A 112 15.19 -8.38 18.07
CA LYS A 112 15.45 -9.69 18.71
C LYS A 112 15.33 -10.86 17.72
N GLY A 113 14.52 -10.71 16.67
CA GLY A 113 14.35 -11.69 15.61
C GLY A 113 13.29 -12.75 15.93
N LYS A 114 13.10 -13.69 14.99
CA LYS A 114 12.09 -14.76 15.07
C LYS A 114 12.60 -15.98 15.87
N PRO A 115 11.70 -16.77 16.50
CA PRO A 115 10.27 -16.54 16.62
C PRO A 115 9.96 -15.37 17.56
N TYR A 116 8.98 -14.55 17.19
CA TYR A 116 8.57 -13.44 18.06
C TYR A 116 7.80 -13.98 19.28
N PRO A 117 7.93 -13.37 20.46
CA PRO A 117 7.15 -13.73 21.65
C PRO A 117 5.73 -13.19 21.52
N LEU A 118 4.92 -13.80 20.65
CA LEU A 118 3.61 -13.28 20.28
C LEU A 118 2.61 -13.28 21.46
N GLU A 119 2.74 -14.22 22.40
CA GLU A 119 1.96 -14.23 23.65
C GLU A 119 2.21 -12.98 24.51
N GLU A 120 3.47 -12.58 24.65
CA GLU A 120 3.82 -11.35 25.38
C GLU A 120 3.28 -10.11 24.67
N LEU A 121 3.35 -10.10 23.33
CA LEU A 121 2.76 -9.04 22.53
C LEU A 121 1.24 -8.98 22.66
N MET A 122 0.55 -10.12 22.76
CA MET A 122 -0.90 -10.18 22.99
C MET A 122 -1.29 -9.65 24.37
N ALA A 123 -0.51 -9.99 25.41
CA ALA A 123 -0.69 -9.40 26.72
C ALA A 123 -0.53 -7.88 26.68
N LYS A 124 0.51 -7.38 25.97
CA LYS A 124 0.74 -5.95 25.77
C LYS A 124 -0.40 -5.27 25.00
N ALA A 125 -0.90 -5.90 23.94
CA ALA A 125 -2.04 -5.42 23.15
C ALA A 125 -3.29 -5.27 24.02
N SER A 126 -3.54 -6.24 24.89
CA SER A 126 -4.66 -6.23 25.84
C SER A 126 -4.51 -5.08 26.84
N THR A 127 -3.30 -4.85 27.37
CA THR A 127 -3.01 -3.69 28.22
C THR A 127 -3.33 -2.38 27.50
N TYR A 128 -2.85 -2.21 26.26
CA TYR A 128 -3.15 -1.01 25.46
C TYR A 128 -4.66 -0.79 25.28
N ALA A 129 -5.42 -1.86 25.04
CA ALA A 129 -6.88 -1.78 24.90
C ALA A 129 -7.54 -1.32 26.21
N THR A 130 -7.14 -1.89 27.36
CA THR A 130 -7.68 -1.50 28.68
C THR A 130 -7.32 -0.08 29.09
N GLU A 131 -6.19 0.45 28.60
CA GLU A 131 -5.76 1.84 28.79
C GLU A 131 -6.46 2.82 27.83
N GLY A 132 -7.33 2.34 26.93
CA GLY A 132 -7.98 3.16 25.91
C GLY A 132 -7.05 3.55 24.75
N SER A 133 -5.86 2.98 24.66
CA SER A 133 -4.91 3.21 23.57
C SER A 133 -5.23 2.30 22.37
N LEU A 134 -6.37 2.55 21.74
CA LEU A 134 -6.94 1.71 20.69
C LEU A 134 -6.00 1.55 19.48
N ALA A 135 -5.27 2.60 19.12
CA ALA A 135 -4.29 2.54 18.02
C ALA A 135 -3.10 1.63 18.33
N ASP A 136 -2.58 1.68 19.56
CA ASP A 136 -1.49 0.80 20.00
C ASP A 136 -1.98 -0.66 20.05
N ALA A 137 -3.16 -0.88 20.63
CA ALA A 137 -3.78 -2.21 20.71
C ALA A 137 -4.00 -2.83 19.33
N HIS A 138 -4.67 -2.11 18.43
CA HIS A 138 -4.94 -2.58 17.07
C HIS A 138 -3.66 -2.92 16.32
N LEU A 139 -2.61 -2.08 16.43
CA LEU A 139 -1.34 -2.37 15.75
C LEU A 139 -0.66 -3.63 16.30
N ALA A 140 -0.69 -3.83 17.61
CA ALA A 140 -0.13 -5.01 18.26
C ALA A 140 -0.90 -6.29 17.88
N PHE A 141 -2.25 -6.26 17.92
CA PHE A 141 -3.09 -7.36 17.44
C PHE A 141 -2.84 -7.65 15.97
N PHE A 142 -2.81 -6.62 15.12
CA PHE A 142 -2.57 -6.78 13.69
C PHE A 142 -1.19 -7.41 13.41
N PHE A 143 -0.15 -7.00 14.12
CA PHE A 143 1.18 -7.60 13.98
C PHE A 143 1.15 -9.08 14.40
N ALA A 144 0.57 -9.40 15.56
CA ALA A 144 0.48 -10.79 16.03
C ALA A 144 -0.32 -11.67 15.06
N ALA A 145 -1.45 -11.18 14.55
CA ALA A 145 -2.28 -11.88 13.56
C ALA A 145 -1.50 -12.17 12.28
N ARG A 146 -0.73 -11.19 11.78
CA ARG A 146 0.13 -11.36 10.60
C ARG A 146 1.27 -12.35 10.81
N GLU A 147 1.74 -12.51 12.03
CA GLU A 147 2.79 -13.47 12.39
C GLU A 147 2.23 -14.86 12.74
N GLY A 148 0.92 -15.07 12.58
CA GLY A 148 0.28 -16.38 12.72
C GLY A 148 -0.42 -16.62 14.05
N HIS A 149 -0.55 -15.61 14.92
CA HIS A 149 -1.27 -15.79 16.19
C HIS A 149 -2.78 -15.86 15.95
N ILE A 150 -3.38 -17.01 16.27
CA ILE A 150 -4.77 -17.32 15.94
C ILE A 150 -5.75 -16.39 16.67
N GLU A 151 -5.56 -16.21 17.97
CA GLU A 151 -6.41 -15.35 18.80
C GLU A 151 -6.35 -13.89 18.30
N ALA A 152 -5.18 -13.43 17.84
CA ALA A 152 -5.06 -12.11 17.26
C ALA A 152 -5.84 -12.00 15.93
N MET A 153 -5.83 -13.04 15.08
CA MET A 153 -6.68 -13.07 13.89
C MET A 153 -8.16 -12.97 14.25
N MET A 154 -8.59 -13.72 15.29
CA MET A 154 -9.96 -13.65 15.78
C MET A 154 -10.32 -12.25 16.28
N MET A 155 -9.44 -11.61 17.06
CA MET A 155 -9.64 -10.23 17.53
C MET A 155 -9.77 -9.25 16.35
N MET A 156 -8.90 -9.34 15.35
CA MET A 156 -8.98 -8.49 14.15
C MET A 156 -10.27 -8.73 13.35
N ALA A 157 -10.72 -9.98 13.28
CA ALA A 157 -11.97 -10.34 12.64
C ALA A 157 -13.17 -9.75 13.37
N GLU A 158 -13.25 -9.95 14.69
CA GLU A 158 -14.35 -9.48 15.54
C GLU A 158 -14.42 -7.94 15.58
N MET A 159 -13.28 -7.25 15.61
CA MET A 159 -13.22 -5.78 15.48
C MET A 159 -13.76 -5.27 14.14
N SER A 160 -13.79 -6.10 13.11
CA SER A 160 -14.30 -5.72 11.79
C SER A 160 -15.70 -6.28 11.51
N ASP A 161 -16.19 -7.21 12.34
CA ASP A 161 -17.43 -7.95 12.11
C ASP A 161 -18.65 -7.08 12.40
N PRO A 162 -19.52 -6.79 11.41
CA PRO A 162 -20.71 -5.96 11.60
C PRO A 162 -21.71 -6.50 12.64
N THR A 163 -21.66 -7.79 12.99
CA THR A 163 -22.51 -8.41 14.01
C THR A 163 -21.97 -8.24 15.43
N LEU A 164 -20.69 -7.88 15.57
CA LEU A 164 -19.99 -7.71 16.85
C LEU A 164 -19.40 -6.30 17.04
N PHE A 165 -19.40 -5.49 15.97
CA PHE A 165 -18.78 -4.18 15.93
C PHE A 165 -19.34 -3.22 17.00
N GLN A 166 -18.43 -2.58 17.71
CA GLN A 166 -18.70 -1.56 18.71
C GLN A 166 -17.78 -0.38 18.45
N SER A 167 -18.31 0.81 18.20
CA SER A 167 -17.50 2.00 17.90
C SER A 167 -16.77 2.55 19.13
N GLU A 168 -17.29 2.30 20.33
CA GLU A 168 -16.84 2.93 21.58
C GLU A 168 -15.47 2.41 22.05
N ASN A 169 -15.11 1.19 21.63
CA ASN A 169 -13.90 0.49 22.03
C ASN A 169 -13.07 0.01 20.83
N ASN A 170 -13.24 0.66 19.67
CA ASN A 170 -12.59 0.29 18.43
C ASN A 170 -11.91 1.49 17.76
N LEU A 171 -10.83 1.23 17.05
CA LEU A 171 -10.12 2.23 16.26
C LEU A 171 -10.88 2.58 14.97
N LEU A 172 -11.68 1.65 14.45
CA LEU A 172 -12.43 1.82 13.22
C LEU A 172 -13.69 2.63 13.46
N ASP A 173 -14.05 3.50 12.51
CA ASP A 173 -15.29 4.29 12.56
C ASP A 173 -16.52 3.48 12.12
N LYS A 174 -16.30 2.38 11.39
CA LYS A 174 -17.34 1.45 10.92
C LYS A 174 -16.80 0.04 10.80
N ALA A 175 -17.70 -0.94 10.81
CA ALA A 175 -17.38 -2.32 10.50
C ALA A 175 -16.82 -2.48 9.06
N ASP A 176 -16.03 -3.53 8.86
CA ASP A 176 -15.51 -3.96 7.56
C ASP A 176 -15.76 -5.47 7.39
N PRO A 177 -16.93 -5.85 6.85
CA PRO A 177 -17.33 -7.26 6.74
C PRO A 177 -16.36 -8.09 5.88
N VAL A 178 -15.72 -7.47 4.88
CA VAL A 178 -14.74 -8.15 4.02
C VAL A 178 -13.45 -8.43 4.78
N GLN A 179 -13.03 -7.51 5.64
CA GLN A 179 -11.88 -7.74 6.52
C GLN A 179 -12.18 -8.81 7.58
N ALA A 180 -13.36 -8.78 8.19
CA ALA A 180 -13.80 -9.81 9.13
C ALA A 180 -13.72 -11.21 8.51
N TYR A 181 -14.29 -11.36 7.31
CA TYR A 181 -14.24 -12.61 6.55
C TYR A 181 -12.81 -13.11 6.32
N LYS A 182 -11.89 -12.24 5.88
CA LYS A 182 -10.50 -12.62 5.61
C LYS A 182 -9.79 -13.15 6.84
N TRP A 183 -9.98 -12.51 7.99
CA TRP A 183 -9.33 -12.92 9.23
C TRP A 183 -9.94 -14.20 9.80
N TYR A 184 -11.27 -14.37 9.76
CA TYR A 184 -11.89 -15.63 10.15
C TYR A 184 -11.48 -16.80 9.24
N GLN A 185 -11.40 -16.59 7.92
CA GLN A 185 -10.88 -17.58 6.99
C GLN A 185 -9.43 -17.95 7.33
N LEU A 186 -8.58 -16.97 7.65
CA LEU A 186 -7.20 -17.25 8.02
C LEU A 186 -7.11 -18.05 9.33
N ALA A 187 -7.90 -17.69 10.35
CA ALA A 187 -7.96 -18.42 11.61
C ALA A 187 -8.44 -19.87 11.38
N LEU A 188 -9.50 -20.06 10.59
CA LEU A 188 -10.02 -21.38 10.23
C LEU A 188 -8.97 -22.21 9.47
N SER A 189 -8.30 -21.62 8.48
CA SER A 189 -7.23 -22.29 7.72
C SER A 189 -6.00 -22.64 8.58
N SER A 190 -5.82 -21.95 9.71
CA SER A 190 -4.80 -22.24 10.71
C SER A 190 -5.21 -23.34 11.69
N GLY A 191 -6.39 -23.95 11.50
CA GLY A 191 -6.93 -25.04 12.32
C GLY A 191 -7.82 -24.59 13.48
N PHE A 192 -8.22 -23.31 13.52
CA PHE A 192 -9.11 -22.80 14.57
C PHE A 192 -10.58 -22.96 14.18
N GLU A 193 -11.09 -24.17 14.38
CA GLU A 193 -12.49 -24.53 14.12
C GLU A 193 -13.55 -23.56 14.69
N PRO A 194 -13.36 -22.92 15.87
CA PRO A 194 -14.33 -21.94 16.36
C PRO A 194 -14.53 -20.70 15.47
N ALA A 195 -13.69 -20.47 14.46
CA ALA A 195 -13.91 -19.43 13.45
C ALA A 195 -15.09 -19.74 12.50
N GLN A 196 -15.43 -21.02 12.28
CA GLN A 196 -16.52 -21.41 11.38
C GLN A 196 -17.89 -20.82 11.78
N PRO A 197 -18.38 -20.95 13.03
CA PRO A 197 -19.66 -20.35 13.39
C PRO A 197 -19.68 -18.81 13.28
N ARG A 198 -18.50 -18.15 13.36
CA ARG A 198 -18.41 -16.70 13.10
C ARG A 198 -18.61 -16.39 11.61
N LEU A 199 -18.00 -17.16 10.73
CA LEU A 199 -18.22 -17.07 9.27
C LEU A 199 -19.67 -17.32 8.89
N ASP A 200 -20.31 -18.32 9.52
CA ASP A 200 -21.72 -18.64 9.27
C ASP A 200 -22.62 -17.45 9.66
N ASN A 201 -22.39 -16.84 10.83
CA ASN A 201 -23.12 -15.65 11.25
C ASN A 201 -22.89 -14.47 10.29
N LEU A 202 -21.64 -14.22 9.92
CA LEU A 202 -21.27 -13.17 8.98
C LEU A 202 -21.96 -13.36 7.61
N TYR A 203 -22.07 -14.59 7.12
CA TYR A 203 -22.80 -14.93 5.91
C TYR A 203 -24.31 -14.65 6.06
N GLN A 204 -24.93 -15.04 7.17
CA GLN A 204 -26.36 -14.78 7.43
C GLN A 204 -26.65 -13.27 7.49
N TRP A 205 -25.79 -12.50 8.17
CA TRP A 205 -25.86 -11.05 8.18
C TRP A 205 -25.80 -10.49 6.75
N ALA A 206 -24.84 -10.93 5.95
CA ALA A 206 -24.67 -10.45 4.58
C ALA A 206 -25.90 -10.77 3.71
N MET A 207 -26.46 -11.97 3.83
CA MET A 207 -27.71 -12.34 3.15
C MET A 207 -28.90 -11.47 3.55
N ALA A 208 -29.02 -11.13 4.82
CA ALA A 208 -30.11 -10.30 5.33
C ALA A 208 -29.99 -8.86 4.82
N GLU A 209 -28.81 -8.27 4.95
CA GLU A 209 -28.53 -6.88 4.58
C GLU A 209 -28.52 -6.63 3.07
N ALA A 210 -28.04 -7.59 2.28
CA ALA A 210 -28.02 -7.49 0.83
C ALA A 210 -29.43 -7.32 0.22
N LYS A 211 -30.46 -7.90 0.86
CA LYS A 211 -31.87 -7.76 0.45
C LYS A 211 -32.38 -6.32 0.55
N TYR A 212 -31.77 -5.52 1.43
CA TYR A 212 -32.09 -4.11 1.62
C TYR A 212 -31.15 -3.17 0.85
N GLY A 213 -30.28 -3.72 -0.02
CA GLY A 213 -29.39 -2.92 -0.86
C GLY A 213 -28.08 -2.52 -0.19
N ASN A 214 -27.70 -3.16 0.93
CA ASN A 214 -26.41 -2.90 1.58
C ASN A 214 -25.25 -3.35 0.65
N ALA A 215 -24.46 -2.38 0.18
CA ALA A 215 -23.39 -2.62 -0.78
C ALA A 215 -22.25 -3.46 -0.20
N ASP A 216 -21.86 -3.22 1.05
CA ASP A 216 -20.80 -3.96 1.73
C ASP A 216 -21.20 -5.45 1.91
N ALA A 217 -22.47 -5.70 2.24
CA ALA A 217 -23.04 -7.04 2.32
C ALA A 217 -23.11 -7.75 0.97
N GLN A 218 -23.57 -7.06 -0.08
CA GLN A 218 -23.59 -7.61 -1.45
C GLN A 218 -22.20 -7.97 -1.94
N GLN A 219 -21.20 -7.11 -1.68
CA GLN A 219 -19.81 -7.38 -2.01
C GLN A 219 -19.28 -8.59 -1.23
N LEU A 220 -19.56 -8.68 0.07
CA LEU A 220 -19.10 -9.78 0.91
C LEU A 220 -19.62 -11.14 0.40
N LEU A 221 -20.89 -11.23 -0.02
CA LEU A 221 -21.46 -12.47 -0.57
C LEU A 221 -20.70 -12.99 -1.79
N LEU A 222 -20.03 -12.11 -2.56
CA LEU A 222 -19.20 -12.54 -3.69
C LEU A 222 -17.97 -13.36 -3.25
N ASN A 223 -17.51 -13.18 -2.01
CA ASN A 223 -16.35 -13.90 -1.47
C ASN A 223 -16.73 -15.28 -0.90
N PHE A 224 -18.02 -15.55 -0.63
CA PHE A 224 -18.49 -16.84 -0.12
C PHE A 224 -18.83 -17.85 -1.24
N ASN A 225 -18.67 -17.46 -2.51
CA ASN A 225 -19.03 -18.26 -3.68
C ASN A 225 -17.97 -19.29 -4.08
#